data_AF-A0A2V8U6Z0-F1
#
_entry.id   AF-A0A2V8U6Z0-F1
#
_cell.length_a   1.000
_cell.length_b   1.000
_cell.length_c   1.000
_cell.angle_alpha   90.00
_cell.angle_beta   90.00
_cell.angle_gamma   90.00
#
_symmetry.space_group_name_H-M   'P 1'
#
loop_
_entity.id
_entity.type
_entity.pdbx_description
1 polymer ?
#
loop_
_entity_poly.entity_id
_entity_poly.type
_entity_poly.pdbx_seq_one_letter_code
_entity_poly.pdbx_strand_id
1 'polypeptide(L)'
;MTFLIDGGVNNNLLSNAAVLNPNPDAVEEFRILTSNYNAEYGRNGGGIVSVVTRSGTNTFHGSAYDYIRNADFNANSFFNNEFGLPKDTLKRNQFGASAGGPVLFPKFNGRNRFFFFVAYQGQRQTQLQSTSKTQVFTPAELNGDFSKSNASGTGPDTNVVKFLQPYPYFQPNAALAAQGIIDPAKINSIAKNYIKNNLLTTSPTGFLASQGSAQDNRDELTEKVDLLITQADRLTVTLGSSRNPTIAPFQFANIPGYPNDGFVNH
;
A
#
# COMPACT_ATOMS: atom_id res chain seq x y z
N MET A 1 22.58 -1.57 -9.59
CA MET A 1 22.71 -0.46 -8.62
C MET A 1 23.19 -1.00 -7.30
N THR A 2 24.22 -0.38 -6.75
CA THR A 2 24.72 -0.64 -5.39
C THR A 2 24.31 0.52 -4.51
N PHE A 3 23.62 0.21 -3.41
CA PHE A 3 23.22 1.15 -2.37
C PHE A 3 24.25 1.08 -1.25
N LEU A 4 24.76 2.24 -0.81
CA LEU A 4 25.69 2.37 0.30
C LEU A 4 25.04 3.20 1.41
N ILE A 5 25.26 2.81 2.67
CA ILE A 5 24.93 3.62 3.85
C ILE A 5 26.21 3.79 4.66
N ASP A 6 26.64 5.05 4.84
CA ASP A 6 27.89 5.40 5.52
C ASP A 6 29.12 4.63 4.99
N GLY A 7 29.12 4.29 3.69
CA GLY A 7 30.18 3.51 3.03
C GLY A 7 30.02 1.98 3.08
N GLY A 8 29.06 1.44 3.84
CA GLY A 8 28.73 0.01 3.89
C GLY A 8 27.70 -0.42 2.84
N VAL A 9 27.81 -1.65 2.32
CA VAL A 9 26.88 -2.20 1.31
C VAL A 9 25.49 -2.43 1.93
N ASN A 10 24.48 -1.78 1.35
CA ASN A 10 23.07 -1.84 1.73
C ASN A 10 22.22 -2.53 0.65
N ASN A 11 22.78 -3.54 -0.03
CA ASN A 11 22.06 -4.35 -1.01
C ASN A 11 21.52 -5.63 -0.35
N ASN A 12 20.25 -5.93 -0.63
CA ASN A 12 19.71 -7.26 -0.36
C ASN A 12 20.46 -8.27 -1.24
N LEU A 13 21.03 -9.29 -0.61
CA LEU A 13 21.83 -10.35 -1.24
C LEU A 13 21.08 -11.12 -2.33
N LEU A 14 19.73 -11.16 -2.29
CA LEU A 14 18.90 -11.93 -3.22
C LEU A 14 18.20 -11.08 -4.29
N SER A 15 17.85 -9.82 -3.99
CA SER A 15 17.03 -8.97 -4.87
C SER A 15 17.73 -7.71 -5.38
N ASN A 16 18.95 -7.41 -4.91
CA ASN A 16 19.68 -6.16 -5.20
C ASN A 16 18.90 -4.86 -4.86
N ALA A 17 17.83 -4.95 -4.07
CA ALA A 17 17.10 -3.79 -3.55
C ALA A 17 17.80 -3.19 -2.31
N ALA A 18 17.58 -1.91 -2.04
CA ALA A 18 18.07 -1.25 -0.81
C ALA A 18 17.40 -1.88 0.44
N VAL A 19 18.19 -2.34 1.41
CA VAL A 19 17.68 -3.01 2.63
C VAL A 19 17.17 -2.00 3.65
N LEU A 20 17.93 -0.93 3.88
CA LEU A 20 17.59 0.15 4.77
C LEU A 20 17.34 1.43 3.95
N ASN A 21 16.24 2.12 4.17
CA ASN A 21 16.00 3.44 3.61
C ASN A 21 15.84 4.42 4.77
N PRO A 22 16.94 5.02 5.25
CA PRO A 22 16.85 6.00 6.33
C PRO A 22 15.96 7.15 5.88
N ASN A 23 15.08 7.59 6.78
CA ASN A 23 14.26 8.78 6.59
C ASN A 23 15.11 9.97 6.12
N PRO A 24 14.64 10.80 5.17
CA PRO A 24 15.26 12.07 4.79
C PRO A 24 15.86 12.89 5.94
N ASP A 25 15.23 12.95 7.11
CA ASP A 25 15.75 13.71 8.27
C ASP A 25 16.94 13.05 8.99
N ALA A 26 17.15 11.75 8.78
CA ALA A 26 18.34 11.03 9.23
C ALA A 26 19.49 11.12 8.22
N VAL A 27 19.23 11.65 7.02
CA VAL A 27 20.21 11.79 5.94
C VAL A 27 20.90 13.16 6.02
N GLU A 28 22.22 13.15 6.00
CA GLU A 28 23.06 14.34 5.87
C GLU A 28 23.36 14.64 4.40
N GLU A 29 23.75 13.61 3.64
CA GLU A 29 24.09 13.74 2.22
C GLU A 29 23.52 12.55 1.43
N PHE A 30 23.00 12.83 0.23
CA PHE A 30 22.59 11.83 -0.74
C PHE A 30 23.40 12.02 -2.02
N ARG A 31 24.22 11.04 -2.39
CA ARG A 31 25.08 11.09 -3.58
C ARG A 31 24.68 9.99 -4.56
N ILE A 32 24.40 10.38 -5.80
CA ILE A 32 24.27 9.43 -6.91
C ILE A 32 25.51 9.53 -7.78
N LEU A 33 26.26 8.44 -7.93
CA LEU A 33 27.40 8.33 -8.83
C LEU A 33 26.98 7.46 -10.03
N THR A 34 26.83 8.09 -11.19
CA THR A 34 26.31 7.46 -12.42
C THR A 34 27.39 7.11 -13.46
N SER A 35 28.63 7.64 -13.34
CA SER A 35 29.79 7.26 -14.16
C SER A 35 31.13 7.57 -13.46
N ASN A 36 32.23 6.90 -13.87
CA ASN A 36 33.60 6.97 -13.29
C ASN A 36 33.75 6.52 -11.82
N TYR A 37 33.42 5.25 -11.53
CA TYR A 37 33.64 4.62 -10.22
C TYR A 37 34.94 3.80 -10.21
N ASN A 38 35.76 3.96 -9.16
CA ASN A 38 36.97 3.15 -8.92
C ASN A 38 36.61 1.68 -8.62
N ALA A 39 37.53 0.77 -8.95
CA ALA A 39 37.34 -0.70 -8.93
C ALA A 39 36.97 -1.32 -7.56
N GLU A 40 37.05 -0.56 -6.47
CA GLU A 40 36.66 -0.98 -5.12
C GLU A 40 35.15 -1.25 -4.97
N TYR A 41 34.32 -0.80 -5.92
CA TYR A 41 32.85 -0.94 -5.90
C TYR A 41 32.28 -1.90 -6.96
N GLY A 42 33.14 -2.70 -7.60
CA GLY A 42 32.90 -3.43 -8.85
C GLY A 42 31.88 -4.58 -8.86
N ARG A 43 30.96 -4.71 -7.89
CA ARG A 43 30.03 -5.86 -7.84
C ARG A 43 28.73 -5.69 -8.64
N ASN A 44 28.39 -4.47 -9.10
CA ASN A 44 27.21 -4.23 -9.95
C ASN A 44 27.43 -3.07 -10.94
N GLY A 45 27.45 -3.36 -12.24
CA GLY A 45 27.81 -2.43 -13.33
C GLY A 45 26.81 -1.32 -13.66
N GLY A 46 25.96 -0.89 -12.74
CA GLY A 46 25.08 0.25 -12.96
C GLY A 46 24.90 1.03 -11.68
N GLY A 47 25.40 2.27 -11.62
CA GLY A 47 25.11 3.31 -10.61
C GLY A 47 25.33 2.97 -9.13
N ILE A 48 25.99 3.88 -8.39
CA ILE A 48 26.12 3.80 -6.93
C ILE A 48 25.25 4.89 -6.30
N VAL A 49 24.39 4.53 -5.36
CA VAL A 49 23.63 5.47 -4.52
C VAL A 49 24.21 5.39 -3.12
N SER A 50 24.86 6.47 -2.65
CA SER A 50 25.43 6.56 -1.31
C SER A 50 24.62 7.51 -0.44
N VAL A 51 24.21 7.02 0.73
CA VAL A 51 23.51 7.79 1.74
C VAL A 51 24.42 7.95 2.94
N VAL A 52 24.67 9.19 3.36
CA VAL A 52 25.41 9.51 4.58
C VAL A 52 24.41 9.90 5.65
N THR A 53 24.43 9.21 6.79
CA THR A 53 23.55 9.55 7.92
C THR A 53 24.19 10.65 8.76
N ARG A 54 23.35 11.51 9.36
CA ARG A 54 23.83 12.61 10.22
C ARG A 54 24.68 12.08 11.38
N SER A 55 25.76 12.78 11.66
CA SER A 55 26.64 12.52 12.81
C SER A 55 26.38 13.48 13.97
N GLY A 56 26.71 13.06 15.19
CA GLY A 56 26.71 13.95 16.35
C GLY A 56 27.80 15.02 16.26
N THR A 57 27.58 16.16 16.91
CA THR A 57 28.57 17.25 16.97
C THR A 57 29.01 17.52 18.41
N ASN A 58 29.88 18.50 18.64
CA ASN A 58 30.26 18.93 19.99
C ASN A 58 29.14 19.62 20.77
N THR A 59 28.08 20.01 20.07
CA THR A 59 26.90 20.64 20.63
C THR A 59 25.71 19.70 20.47
N PHE A 60 24.87 19.67 21.49
CA PHE A 60 23.62 18.91 21.42
C PHE A 60 22.67 19.61 20.47
N HIS A 61 22.17 18.86 19.49
CA HIS A 61 21.15 19.31 18.55
C HIS A 61 20.10 18.21 18.40
N GLY A 62 18.87 18.63 18.13
CA GLY A 62 17.79 17.71 17.83
C GLY A 62 16.70 18.40 17.03
N SER A 63 15.84 17.60 16.43
CA SER A 63 14.68 18.06 15.67
C SER A 63 13.52 17.11 15.89
N ALA A 64 12.30 17.59 15.71
CA ALA A 64 11.09 16.79 15.72
C ALA A 64 10.11 17.34 14.69
N TYR A 65 9.30 16.44 14.13
CA TYR A 65 8.30 16.80 13.12
C TYR A 65 7.08 15.88 13.23
N ASP A 66 5.96 16.35 12.69
CA ASP A 66 4.71 15.61 12.56
C ASP A 66 4.02 16.04 11.25
N TYR A 67 3.64 15.06 10.43
CA TYR A 67 2.93 15.23 9.16
C TYR A 67 1.64 14.43 9.17
N ILE A 68 0.51 15.13 9.11
CA ILE A 68 -0.82 14.53 9.12
C ILE A 68 -1.46 14.65 7.74
N ARG A 69 -1.96 13.53 7.22
CA ARG A 69 -2.80 13.45 6.02
C ARG A 69 -4.08 12.71 6.37
N ASN A 70 -5.21 13.42 6.33
CA ASN A 70 -6.52 12.83 6.61
C ASN A 70 -7.51 13.19 5.49
N ALA A 71 -8.44 12.29 5.23
CA ALA A 71 -9.61 12.51 4.40
C ALA A 71 -10.34 13.81 4.79
N ASP A 72 -10.41 14.17 6.08
CA ASP A 72 -11.08 15.40 6.54
C ASP A 72 -10.52 16.70 5.91
N PHE A 73 -9.23 16.69 5.52
CA PHE A 73 -8.57 17.82 4.86
C PHE A 73 -8.40 17.65 3.35
N ASN A 74 -8.76 16.49 2.80
CA ASN A 74 -8.58 16.16 1.38
C ASN A 74 -9.92 16.09 0.63
N ALA A 75 -9.91 16.56 -0.63
CA ALA A 75 -11.02 16.40 -1.56
C ALA A 75 -11.14 14.95 -2.05
N ASN A 76 -12.35 14.56 -2.50
CA ASN A 76 -12.55 13.26 -3.16
C ASN A 76 -11.83 13.24 -4.53
N SER A 77 -11.44 12.07 -5.01
CA SER A 77 -10.79 11.95 -6.33
C SER A 77 -11.79 12.24 -7.46
N PHE A 78 -11.31 12.74 -8.60
CA PHE A 78 -12.14 13.01 -9.78
C PHE A 78 -12.97 11.79 -10.20
N PHE A 79 -12.33 10.62 -10.29
CA PHE A 79 -13.00 9.38 -10.68
C PHE A 79 -14.02 8.90 -9.64
N ASN A 80 -13.75 9.08 -8.34
CA ASN A 80 -14.73 8.72 -7.32
C ASN A 80 -15.98 9.61 -7.40
N ASN A 81 -15.81 10.91 -7.69
CA ASN A 81 -16.95 11.80 -7.93
C ASN A 81 -17.73 11.41 -9.19
N GLU A 82 -17.05 11.06 -10.29
CA GLU A 82 -17.67 10.61 -11.54
C GLU A 82 -18.52 9.36 -11.35
N PHE A 83 -18.07 8.42 -10.51
CA PHE A 83 -18.79 7.16 -10.23
C PHE A 83 -19.70 7.20 -8.99
N GLY A 84 -19.89 8.35 -8.36
CA GLY A 84 -20.73 8.49 -7.15
C GLY A 84 -20.21 7.70 -5.94
N LEU A 85 -18.90 7.44 -5.87
CA LEU A 85 -18.26 6.66 -4.81
C LEU A 85 -17.86 7.54 -3.62
N PRO A 86 -17.96 7.02 -2.38
CA PRO A 86 -17.56 7.74 -1.19
C PRO A 86 -16.06 8.06 -1.20
N LYS A 87 -15.68 9.13 -0.48
CA LYS A 87 -14.29 9.55 -0.35
C LYS A 87 -13.46 8.45 0.32
N ASP A 88 -12.32 8.12 -0.29
CA ASP A 88 -11.39 7.13 0.25
C ASP A 88 -10.88 7.57 1.62
N THR A 89 -10.98 6.70 2.63
CA THR A 89 -10.64 7.04 4.02
C THR A 89 -9.17 6.74 4.28
N LEU A 90 -8.28 7.47 3.61
CA LEU A 90 -6.87 7.44 3.94
C LEU A 90 -6.59 8.36 5.13
N LYS A 91 -6.16 7.77 6.24
CA LYS A 91 -5.62 8.45 7.42
C LYS A 91 -4.17 8.04 7.60
N ARG A 92 -3.25 8.99 7.44
CA ARG A 92 -1.81 8.77 7.60
C ARG A 92 -1.23 9.82 8.53
N ASN A 93 -0.53 9.38 9.57
CA ASN A 93 0.28 10.22 10.43
C ASN A 93 1.73 9.75 10.30
N GLN A 94 2.66 10.67 10.03
CA GLN A 94 4.09 10.41 9.97
C GLN A 94 4.81 11.40 10.87
N PHE A 95 5.43 10.88 11.92
CA PHE A 95 6.10 11.66 12.96
C PHE A 95 7.51 11.14 13.17
N GLY A 96 8.36 11.97 13.73
CA GLY A 96 9.67 11.53 14.13
C GLY A 96 10.49 12.58 14.82
N ALA A 97 11.65 12.16 15.28
CA ALA A 97 12.60 13.00 15.97
C ALA A 97 14.02 12.52 15.73
N SER A 98 14.97 13.43 15.84
CA SER A 98 16.39 13.12 15.85
C SER A 98 17.10 13.90 16.95
N ALA A 99 18.19 13.32 17.45
CA ALA A 99 19.07 13.95 18.42
C ALA A 99 20.51 13.50 18.18
N GLY A 100 21.46 14.40 18.36
CA GLY A 100 22.88 14.09 18.28
C GLY A 100 23.72 15.06 19.10
N GLY A 101 24.91 14.60 19.50
CA GLY A 101 25.79 15.37 20.37
C GLY A 101 27.00 14.57 20.84
N PRO A 102 27.83 15.15 21.73
CA PRO A 102 28.93 14.43 22.33
C PRO A 102 28.41 13.47 23.40
N VAL A 103 29.02 12.30 23.51
CA VAL A 103 28.70 11.36 24.60
C VAL A 103 29.35 11.85 25.89
N LEU A 104 28.53 12.17 26.89
CA LEU A 104 28.98 12.66 28.19
C LEU A 104 28.56 11.66 29.28
N PHE A 105 29.53 11.11 30.00
CA PHE A 105 29.30 10.32 31.22
C PHE A 105 29.98 11.02 32.42
N PRO A 106 29.59 10.73 33.67
CA PRO A 106 30.09 11.44 34.85
C PRO A 106 31.62 11.50 35.00
N LYS A 107 32.37 10.56 34.40
CA LYS A 107 33.84 10.53 34.38
C LYS A 107 34.44 10.60 32.97
N PHE A 108 33.62 10.80 31.94
CA PHE A 108 34.06 10.79 30.55
C PHE A 108 33.46 11.95 29.77
N ASN A 109 34.32 12.83 29.27
CA ASN A 109 33.93 13.92 28.38
C ASN A 109 34.27 13.54 26.93
N GLY A 110 33.26 13.12 26.18
CA GLY A 110 33.40 12.74 24.77
C GLY A 110 33.53 13.92 23.80
N ARG A 111 33.54 15.17 24.25
CA ARG A 111 33.75 16.31 23.34
C ARG A 111 35.04 16.14 22.54
N ASN A 112 34.95 16.40 21.24
CA ASN A 112 35.99 16.25 20.22
C ASN A 112 36.45 14.80 19.98
N ARG A 113 35.76 13.79 20.52
CA ARG A 113 36.23 12.40 20.42
C ARG A 113 35.15 11.35 20.29
N PHE A 114 34.00 11.53 20.91
CA PHE A 114 32.95 10.53 20.94
C PHE A 114 31.58 11.18 20.76
N PHE A 115 30.91 10.84 19.67
CA PHE A 115 29.64 11.43 19.26
C PHE A 115 28.59 10.35 19.05
N PHE A 116 27.34 10.71 19.30
CA PHE A 116 26.19 9.88 18.98
C PHE A 116 25.21 10.66 18.12
N PHE A 117 24.45 9.93 17.31
CA PHE A 117 23.27 10.40 16.62
C PHE A 117 22.20 9.32 16.66
N VAL A 118 20.95 9.72 16.91
CA VAL A 118 19.79 8.85 16.87
C VAL A 118 18.67 9.54 16.12
N ALA A 119 17.97 8.80 15.28
CA ALA A 119 16.78 9.25 14.58
C ALA A 119 15.71 8.17 14.59
N TYR A 120 14.48 8.58 14.87
CA TYR A 120 13.31 7.72 14.85
C TYR A 120 12.23 8.32 13.96
N GLN A 121 11.57 7.47 13.18
CA GLN A 121 10.40 7.80 12.39
C GLN A 121 9.31 6.74 12.61
N GLY A 122 8.11 7.21 12.94
CA GLY A 122 6.89 6.41 12.96
C GLY A 122 5.95 6.84 11.84
N GLN A 123 5.44 5.88 11.08
CA GLN A 123 4.28 6.03 10.21
C GLN A 123 3.13 5.22 10.78
N ARG A 124 1.94 5.82 10.85
CA ARG A 124 0.68 5.14 11.14
C ARG A 124 -0.29 5.41 10.02
N GLN A 125 -0.66 4.38 9.27
CA GLN A 125 -1.59 4.50 8.16
C GLN A 125 -2.78 3.57 8.36
N THR A 126 -3.98 4.10 8.13
CA THR A 126 -5.22 3.34 8.01
C THR A 126 -5.91 3.77 6.71
N GLN A 127 -6.33 2.80 5.90
CA GLN A 127 -7.04 3.05 4.66
C GLN A 127 -8.16 2.04 4.44
N LEU A 128 -9.21 2.43 3.71
CA LEU A 128 -10.19 1.47 3.23
C LEU A 128 -9.64 0.78 2.00
N GLN A 129 -9.54 -0.54 2.03
CA GLN A 129 -9.26 -1.32 0.85
C GLN A 129 -10.56 -1.93 0.35
N SER A 130 -10.76 -1.92 -0.96
CA SER A 130 -11.90 -2.57 -1.62
C SER A 130 -11.39 -3.70 -2.51
N THR A 131 -12.11 -4.82 -2.53
CA THR A 131 -11.84 -5.89 -3.51
C THR A 131 -12.34 -5.46 -4.88
N SER A 132 -11.84 -6.13 -5.93
CA SER A 132 -12.44 -6.05 -7.26
C SER A 132 -13.94 -6.31 -7.20
N LYS A 133 -14.71 -5.58 -8.01
CA LYS A 133 -16.15 -5.78 -8.14
C LYS A 133 -16.40 -7.18 -8.68
N THR A 134 -17.09 -8.02 -7.92
CA THR A 134 -17.61 -9.30 -8.42
C THR A 134 -19.00 -9.03 -8.97
N GLN A 135 -19.22 -9.35 -10.24
CA GLN A 135 -20.55 -9.28 -10.84
C GLN A 135 -21.43 -10.37 -10.22
N VAL A 136 -22.58 -9.97 -9.73
CA VAL A 136 -23.61 -10.86 -9.17
C VAL A 136 -24.96 -10.48 -9.74
N PHE A 137 -25.97 -11.33 -9.55
CA PHE A 137 -27.29 -11.04 -10.06
C PHE A 137 -27.95 -9.87 -9.32
N THR A 138 -28.68 -9.04 -10.06
CA THR A 138 -29.65 -8.12 -9.48
C THR A 138 -30.95 -8.88 -9.14
N PRO A 139 -31.79 -8.33 -8.23
CA PRO A 139 -33.12 -8.89 -8.00
C PRO A 139 -34.00 -8.94 -9.26
N ALA A 140 -33.79 -8.04 -10.21
CA ALA A 140 -34.51 -8.02 -11.50
C ALA A 140 -34.04 -9.16 -12.41
N GLU A 141 -32.71 -9.37 -12.50
CA GLU A 141 -32.13 -10.45 -13.30
C GLU A 141 -32.53 -11.84 -12.81
N LEU A 142 -32.68 -12.03 -11.48
CA LEU A 142 -33.22 -13.29 -10.94
C LEU A 142 -34.65 -13.57 -11.39
N ASN A 143 -35.41 -12.54 -11.75
CA ASN A 143 -36.76 -12.68 -12.32
C ASN A 143 -36.74 -12.67 -13.86
N GLY A 144 -35.56 -12.72 -14.49
CA GLY A 144 -35.39 -12.78 -15.93
C GLY A 144 -35.33 -11.41 -16.62
N ASP A 145 -35.27 -10.30 -15.88
CA ASP A 145 -35.18 -8.96 -16.44
C ASP A 145 -33.72 -8.49 -16.52
N PHE A 146 -33.17 -8.49 -17.74
CA PHE A 146 -31.81 -8.02 -18.05
C PHE A 146 -31.82 -6.67 -18.80
N SER A 147 -32.89 -5.89 -18.68
CA SER A 147 -33.08 -4.62 -19.42
C SER A 147 -32.11 -3.51 -19.03
N LYS A 148 -31.37 -3.67 -17.94
CA LYS A 148 -30.35 -2.73 -17.45
C LYS A 148 -28.98 -3.40 -17.20
N SER A 149 -28.72 -4.51 -17.88
CA SER A 149 -27.59 -5.40 -17.60
C SER A 149 -26.45 -5.32 -18.62
N ASN A 150 -26.45 -4.34 -19.52
CA ASN A 150 -25.31 -4.09 -20.39
C ASN A 150 -24.06 -3.66 -19.61
N ALA A 151 -22.90 -3.61 -20.28
CA ALA A 151 -21.62 -3.24 -19.66
C ALA A 151 -21.62 -1.86 -18.96
N SER A 152 -22.57 -0.98 -19.30
CA SER A 152 -22.73 0.35 -18.71
C SER A 152 -23.85 0.43 -17.66
N GLY A 153 -24.62 -0.64 -17.43
CA GLY A 153 -25.74 -0.68 -16.49
C GLY A 153 -26.97 0.17 -16.89
N THR A 154 -27.04 0.62 -18.15
CA THR A 154 -28.04 1.59 -18.63
C THR A 154 -29.01 1.03 -19.66
N GLY A 155 -28.73 -0.16 -20.18
CA GLY A 155 -29.52 -0.77 -21.26
C GLY A 155 -29.45 -2.30 -21.25
N PRO A 156 -30.13 -2.96 -22.21
CA PRO A 156 -30.33 -4.41 -22.17
C PRO A 156 -29.03 -5.18 -22.41
N ASP A 157 -28.86 -6.31 -21.71
CA ASP A 157 -27.75 -7.22 -21.97
C ASP A 157 -27.78 -7.71 -23.42
N THR A 158 -26.72 -7.39 -24.16
CA THR A 158 -26.64 -7.67 -25.60
C THR A 158 -26.60 -9.17 -25.91
N ASN A 159 -26.04 -9.99 -25.02
CA ASN A 159 -25.98 -11.44 -25.19
C ASN A 159 -27.35 -12.07 -24.91
N VAL A 160 -28.06 -11.60 -23.88
CA VAL A 160 -29.43 -12.05 -23.60
C VAL A 160 -30.36 -11.69 -24.75
N VAL A 161 -30.28 -10.46 -25.28
CA VAL A 161 -31.06 -10.06 -26.47
C VAL A 161 -30.73 -10.95 -27.67
N LYS A 162 -29.44 -11.17 -27.97
CA LYS A 162 -29.02 -12.04 -29.09
C LYS A 162 -29.53 -13.48 -28.95
N PHE A 163 -29.67 -13.98 -27.72
CA PHE A 163 -30.26 -15.30 -27.46
C PHE A 163 -31.79 -15.28 -27.61
N LEU A 164 -32.50 -14.29 -27.06
CA LEU A 164 -33.96 -14.28 -27.08
C LEU A 164 -34.56 -14.06 -28.47
N GLN A 165 -33.89 -13.28 -29.33
CA GLN A 165 -34.36 -12.98 -30.69
C GLN A 165 -34.63 -14.23 -31.56
N PRO A 166 -33.71 -15.23 -31.66
CA PRO A 166 -33.96 -16.47 -32.40
C PRO A 166 -34.81 -17.52 -31.66
N TYR A 167 -35.10 -17.33 -30.36
CA TYR A 167 -35.80 -18.33 -29.54
C TYR A 167 -37.08 -17.79 -28.87
N PRO A 168 -38.20 -17.63 -29.62
CA PRO A 168 -39.47 -17.09 -29.11
C PRO A 168 -40.10 -17.91 -27.97
N TYR A 169 -39.65 -19.16 -27.78
CA TYR A 169 -40.09 -20.01 -26.67
C TYR A 169 -39.82 -19.37 -25.30
N PHE A 170 -38.69 -18.67 -25.15
CA PHE A 170 -38.26 -18.06 -23.88
C PHE A 170 -38.82 -16.65 -23.68
N GLN A 171 -39.24 -15.99 -24.77
CA GLN A 171 -39.95 -14.72 -24.73
C GLN A 171 -40.73 -14.55 -26.04
N PRO A 172 -42.05 -14.78 -26.06
CA PRO A 172 -42.85 -14.66 -27.28
C PRO A 172 -43.08 -13.21 -27.71
N ASN A 173 -42.92 -12.23 -26.81
CA ASN A 173 -43.03 -10.81 -27.14
C ASN A 173 -41.68 -10.26 -27.64
N ALA A 174 -41.60 -9.99 -28.95
CA ALA A 174 -40.38 -9.48 -29.58
C ALA A 174 -39.87 -8.15 -29.00
N ALA A 175 -40.74 -7.28 -28.49
CA ALA A 175 -40.34 -6.03 -27.85
C ALA A 175 -39.67 -6.27 -26.50
N LEU A 176 -40.19 -7.20 -25.69
CA LEU A 176 -39.58 -7.61 -24.43
C LEU A 176 -38.29 -8.41 -24.66
N ALA A 177 -38.25 -9.24 -25.70
CA ALA A 177 -37.03 -9.95 -26.12
C ALA A 177 -35.92 -8.98 -26.54
N ALA A 178 -36.25 -7.89 -27.24
CA ALA A 178 -35.33 -6.81 -27.58
C ALA A 178 -34.82 -6.02 -26.37
N GLN A 179 -35.54 -6.07 -25.25
CA GLN A 179 -35.13 -5.51 -23.96
C GLN A 179 -34.40 -6.53 -23.07
N GLY A 180 -34.14 -7.76 -23.55
CA GLY A 180 -33.45 -8.78 -22.74
C GLY A 180 -34.29 -9.35 -21.62
N ILE A 181 -35.62 -9.30 -21.72
CA ILE A 181 -36.54 -9.79 -20.68
C ILE A 181 -37.00 -11.22 -21.03
N ILE A 182 -36.63 -12.18 -20.19
CA ILE A 182 -37.09 -13.57 -20.25
C ILE A 182 -38.50 -13.65 -19.65
N ASP A 183 -39.40 -14.42 -20.25
CA ASP A 183 -40.72 -14.69 -19.66
C ASP A 183 -40.53 -15.46 -18.32
N PRO A 184 -40.97 -14.89 -17.17
CA PRO A 184 -40.83 -15.54 -15.87
C PRO A 184 -41.49 -16.92 -15.78
N ALA A 185 -42.51 -17.19 -16.61
CA ALA A 185 -43.15 -18.50 -16.70
C ALA A 185 -42.25 -19.56 -17.34
N LYS A 186 -41.27 -19.14 -18.16
CA LYS A 186 -40.33 -20.00 -18.89
C LYS A 186 -39.02 -20.24 -18.14
N ILE A 187 -38.78 -19.55 -17.03
CA ILE A 187 -37.65 -19.82 -16.14
C ILE A 187 -37.82 -21.21 -15.52
N ASN A 188 -36.78 -22.03 -15.64
CA ASN A 188 -36.75 -23.41 -15.15
C ASN A 188 -37.09 -23.50 -13.65
N SER A 189 -37.95 -24.45 -13.28
CA SER A 189 -38.39 -24.66 -11.89
C SER A 189 -37.23 -24.99 -10.93
N ILE A 190 -36.19 -25.67 -11.42
CA ILE A 190 -34.96 -25.93 -10.68
C ILE A 190 -34.22 -24.61 -10.40
N ALA A 191 -34.10 -23.73 -11.40
CA ALA A 191 -33.50 -22.40 -11.22
C ALA A 191 -34.27 -21.55 -10.20
N LYS A 192 -35.61 -21.61 -10.22
CA LYS A 192 -36.47 -20.96 -9.20
C LYS A 192 -36.21 -21.50 -7.80
N ASN A 193 -35.93 -22.80 -7.65
CA ASN A 193 -35.57 -23.38 -6.35
C ASN A 193 -34.20 -22.89 -5.86
N TYR A 194 -33.21 -22.69 -6.73
CA TYR A 194 -31.93 -22.08 -6.34
C TYR A 194 -32.10 -20.63 -5.87
N ILE A 195 -32.94 -19.85 -6.56
CA ILE A 195 -33.28 -18.48 -6.18
C ILE A 195 -33.99 -18.45 -4.81
N LYS A 196 -35.00 -19.31 -4.62
CA LYS A 196 -35.81 -19.37 -3.39
C LYS A 196 -35.01 -19.77 -2.15
N ASN A 197 -33.96 -20.57 -2.32
CA ASN A 197 -33.08 -20.99 -1.23
C ASN A 197 -31.90 -20.03 -0.99
N ASN A 198 -31.91 -18.83 -1.59
CA ASN A 198 -30.85 -17.83 -1.48
C ASN A 198 -29.45 -18.36 -1.83
N LEU A 199 -29.38 -19.36 -2.71
CA LEU A 199 -28.12 -19.97 -3.16
C LEU A 199 -27.41 -19.12 -4.23
N LEU A 200 -28.08 -18.11 -4.76
CA LEU A 200 -27.52 -17.10 -5.65
C LEU A 200 -27.32 -15.81 -4.87
N THR A 201 -26.10 -15.31 -4.84
CA THR A 201 -25.81 -14.02 -4.22
C THR A 201 -26.39 -12.90 -5.08
N THR A 202 -27.04 -11.93 -4.44
CA THR A 202 -27.63 -10.78 -5.13
C THR A 202 -27.14 -9.44 -4.58
N SER A 203 -27.16 -8.43 -5.44
CA SER A 203 -26.91 -7.05 -5.06
C SER A 203 -27.86 -6.13 -5.85
N PRO A 204 -28.46 -5.10 -5.24
CA PRO A 204 -29.27 -4.12 -5.97
C PRO A 204 -28.54 -3.46 -7.14
N THR A 205 -27.21 -3.36 -7.07
CA THR A 205 -26.36 -2.75 -8.11
C THR A 205 -25.77 -3.76 -9.08
N GLY A 206 -26.00 -5.06 -8.90
CA GLY A 206 -25.40 -6.13 -9.74
C GLY A 206 -23.92 -6.38 -9.44
N PHE A 207 -23.38 -5.72 -8.41
CA PHE A 207 -21.99 -5.89 -8.00
C PHE A 207 -21.89 -6.03 -6.49
N LEU A 208 -21.01 -6.90 -6.05
CA LEU A 208 -20.52 -6.93 -4.68
C LEU A 208 -19.06 -6.54 -4.65
N ALA A 209 -18.71 -5.69 -3.70
CA ALA A 209 -17.33 -5.36 -3.36
C ALA A 209 -17.21 -5.47 -1.84
N SER A 210 -16.21 -6.23 -1.40
CA SER A 210 -15.87 -6.36 0.01
C SER A 210 -15.00 -5.18 0.39
N GLN A 211 -15.31 -4.54 1.51
CA GLN A 211 -14.53 -3.43 2.06
C GLN A 211 -13.99 -3.81 3.42
N GLY A 212 -12.74 -3.42 3.69
CA GLY A 212 -12.04 -3.75 4.91
C GLY A 212 -11.03 -2.68 5.25
N SER A 213 -10.84 -2.43 6.55
CA SER A 213 -9.82 -1.52 7.03
C SER A 213 -8.46 -2.19 6.90
N ALA A 214 -7.56 -1.58 6.13
CA ALA A 214 -6.15 -1.96 6.04
C ALA A 214 -5.31 -1.03 6.91
N GLN A 215 -4.26 -1.56 7.53
CA GLN A 215 -3.28 -0.78 8.29
C GLN A 215 -1.88 -1.00 7.76
N ASP A 216 -1.07 0.06 7.72
CA ASP A 216 0.34 0.02 7.34
C ASP A 216 1.11 0.91 8.31
N ASN A 217 1.61 0.28 9.37
CA ASN A 217 2.33 0.96 10.43
C ASN A 217 3.81 0.65 10.27
N ARG A 218 4.65 1.69 10.20
CA ARG A 218 6.09 1.54 10.07
C ARG A 218 6.80 2.25 11.21
N ASP A 219 7.82 1.62 11.73
CA ASP A 219 8.74 2.19 12.71
C ASP A 219 10.15 2.01 12.17
N GLU A 220 10.92 3.09 12.09
CA GLU A 220 12.30 3.11 11.64
C GLU A 220 13.16 3.78 12.71
N LEU A 221 14.22 3.11 13.12
CA LEU A 221 15.20 3.60 14.07
C LEU A 221 16.58 3.54 13.42
N THR A 222 17.31 4.64 13.48
CA THR A 222 18.71 4.74 13.07
C THR A 222 19.52 5.23 14.25
N GLU A 223 20.58 4.50 14.58
CA GLU A 223 21.52 4.84 15.63
C GLU A 223 22.93 4.88 15.03
N LYS A 224 23.70 5.90 15.36
CA LYS A 224 25.06 6.07 14.89
C LYS A 224 25.96 6.54 16.01
N VAL A 225 27.16 5.99 16.02
CA VAL A 225 28.20 6.30 16.99
C VAL A 225 29.51 6.52 16.26
N ASP A 226 30.16 7.65 16.55
CA ASP A 226 31.42 8.07 15.95
C ASP A 226 32.49 8.24 17.02
N LEU A 227 33.60 7.52 16.90
CA LEU A 227 34.76 7.59 17.78
C LEU A 227 35.99 8.05 17.01
N LEU A 228 36.53 9.21 17.36
CA LEU A 228 37.83 9.69 16.89
C LEU A 228 38.92 9.11 17.80
N ILE A 229 39.61 8.08 17.31
CA ILE A 229 40.69 7.40 18.05
C ILE A 229 41.92 8.31 18.07
N THR A 230 42.24 8.92 16.93
CA THR A 230 43.28 9.95 16.77
C THR A 230 42.74 11.11 15.93
N GLN A 231 43.56 12.11 15.62
CA GLN A 231 43.17 13.17 14.67
C GLN A 231 43.03 12.66 13.22
N ALA A 232 43.57 11.47 12.92
CA ALA A 232 43.53 10.86 11.59
C ALA A 232 42.61 9.61 11.53
N ASP A 233 42.34 8.98 12.67
CA ASP A 233 41.61 7.70 12.74
C ASP A 233 40.20 7.89 13.32
N ARG A 234 39.18 7.51 12.54
CA ARG A 234 37.77 7.50 12.95
C ARG A 234 37.18 6.10 12.80
N LEU A 235 36.53 5.64 13.86
CA LEU A 235 35.66 4.46 13.84
C LEU A 235 34.20 4.91 13.87
N THR A 236 33.40 4.45 12.91
CA THR A 236 31.97 4.74 12.81
C THR A 236 31.19 3.44 12.86
N VAL A 237 30.14 3.40 13.65
CA VAL A 237 29.17 2.29 13.68
C VAL A 237 27.78 2.87 13.50
N THR A 238 27.07 2.38 12.48
CA THR A 238 25.65 2.72 12.22
C THR A 238 24.81 1.45 12.31
N LEU A 239 23.74 1.51 13.09
CA LEU A 239 22.74 0.46 13.24
C LEU A 239 21.39 1.00 12.77
N GLY A 240 20.64 0.16 12.07
CA GLY A 240 19.30 0.48 11.59
C GLY A 240 18.34 -0.64 11.92
N SER A 241 17.14 -0.30 12.36
CA SER A 241 16.03 -1.24 12.54
C SER A 241 14.78 -0.68 11.85
N SER A 242 14.03 -1.56 11.20
CA SER A 242 12.76 -1.22 10.57
C SER A 242 11.74 -2.30 10.91
N ARG A 243 10.58 -1.89 11.39
CA ARG A 243 9.46 -2.76 11.72
C ARG A 243 8.24 -2.27 10.97
N ASN A 244 7.61 -3.14 10.18
CA ASN A 244 6.45 -2.77 9.38
C ASN A 244 5.27 -3.74 9.54
N PRO A 245 4.53 -3.69 10.67
CA PRO A 245 3.28 -4.42 10.79
C PRO A 245 2.22 -3.87 9.82
N THR A 246 1.87 -4.69 8.83
CA THR A 246 0.79 -4.43 7.88
C THR A 246 -0.40 -5.35 8.14
N ILE A 247 -1.61 -4.80 8.10
CA ILE A 247 -2.86 -5.54 8.02
C ILE A 247 -3.43 -5.32 6.62
N ALA A 248 -3.43 -6.38 5.81
CA ALA A 248 -4.01 -6.38 4.46
C ALA A 248 -5.24 -7.30 4.43
N PRO A 249 -6.47 -6.76 4.49
CA PRO A 249 -7.67 -7.57 4.61
C PRO A 249 -7.99 -8.44 3.39
N PHE A 250 -7.34 -8.19 2.25
CA PHE A 250 -7.66 -8.85 0.97
C PHE A 250 -6.44 -9.35 0.18
N GLN A 251 -5.29 -9.59 0.84
CA GLN A 251 -4.03 -9.91 0.14
C GLN A 251 -4.12 -11.17 -0.73
N PHE A 252 -4.99 -12.13 -0.38
CA PHE A 252 -5.21 -13.38 -1.11
C PHE A 252 -6.69 -13.81 -1.22
N ALA A 253 -7.62 -12.99 -0.73
CA ALA A 253 -9.04 -13.34 -0.69
C ALA A 253 -9.91 -12.10 -0.91
N ASN A 254 -11.05 -12.31 -1.55
CA ASN A 254 -12.05 -11.31 -1.93
C ASN A 254 -13.28 -11.35 -1.00
N ILE A 255 -13.18 -12.04 0.14
CA ILE A 255 -14.27 -12.27 1.09
C ILE A 255 -13.94 -11.54 2.42
N PRO A 256 -14.86 -10.74 3.00
CA PRO A 256 -14.63 -10.11 4.29
C PRO A 256 -14.55 -11.17 5.39
N GLY A 257 -13.54 -11.09 6.28
CA GLY A 257 -13.48 -11.93 7.49
C GLY A 257 -12.21 -12.76 7.69
N TYR A 258 -11.24 -12.71 6.77
CA TYR A 258 -9.92 -13.33 6.96
C TYR A 258 -8.80 -12.26 7.03
N PRO A 259 -8.67 -11.51 8.13
CA PRO A 259 -7.47 -10.69 8.35
C PRO A 259 -6.27 -11.63 8.53
N ASN A 260 -5.26 -11.48 7.68
CA ASN A 260 -3.96 -12.12 7.88
C ASN A 260 -3.14 -11.22 8.81
N ASP A 261 -3.10 -11.55 10.10
CA ASP A 261 -2.05 -11.06 10.99
C ASP A 261 -0.79 -11.89 10.72
N GLY A 262 0.17 -11.35 9.97
CA GLY A 262 1.51 -11.92 10.00
C GLY A 262 2.35 -11.73 8.75
N PHE A 263 3.05 -10.60 8.70
CA PHE A 263 4.48 -10.62 8.34
C PHE A 263 5.22 -9.69 9.29
N VAL A 264 5.69 -10.25 10.41
CA VAL A 264 6.79 -9.68 11.17
C VAL A 264 8.06 -10.10 10.43
N ASN A 265 8.57 -9.25 9.54
CA ASN A 265 9.95 -9.41 9.08
C ASN A 265 10.85 -9.02 10.25
N HIS A 266 11.53 -10.03 10.81
CA HIS A 266 12.67 -9.87 11.70
C HIS A 266 13.94 -9.54 10.90
#